data_AF-A0A1Q3ATX4-F1
#
_entry.id   AF-A0A1Q3ATX4-F1
#
_cell.length_a   1.000
_cell.length_b   1.000
_cell.length_c   1.000
_cell.angle_alpha   90.00
_cell.angle_beta   90.00
_cell.angle_gamma   90.00
#
_symmetry.space_group_name_H-M   'P 1'
#
loop_
_entity.id
_entity.type
_entity.pdbx_description
1 polymer ?
#
loop_
_entity_poly.entity_id
_entity_poly.type
_entity_poly.pdbx_seq_one_letter_code
_entity_poly.pdbx_strand_id
1 'polypeptide(L)'
;MKRLTSWLCNSLSFGGRLQLISSTLFSLQVFWCSTFIFPVAVIKQCEGIIRSFLWFGLGDVRKAGKVAWNKICRLKAEGGLGIKNLRTWNKAANLEHRWDIVQRKNSVWVSWCYQVLLKGINFLAVQVTSQCSWQWRKVLQLREVLARSLVFEVRDGLNLSFWFDPWLHGRSVMSRLGFRVRYHSGLPWNATVAVVISNGAWDWPMNTTELQEISGLVQSIKLGQGSDIIHWASKGQSYSCKAAWNAIHCSHPKVSWANMVWFPNCIPKHSFYIWLSCHYAHRTMDKLQRFGVVGSNWCIFGCGMMKHDGRA
;
A
#
# COMPACT_ATOMS: atom_id res chain seq x y z
N MET A 1 -0.76 22.20 10.28
CA MET A 1 -1.55 21.74 11.45
C MET A 1 -2.37 22.83 12.14
N LYS A 2 -2.13 24.13 11.92
CA LYS A 2 -2.96 25.24 12.43
C LYS A 2 -4.45 25.18 12.05
N ARG A 3 -4.85 24.41 11.03
CA ARG A 3 -6.27 24.24 10.66
C ARG A 3 -7.06 23.38 11.64
N LEU A 4 -6.39 22.52 12.42
CA LEU A 4 -7.08 21.71 13.44
C LEU A 4 -7.33 22.50 14.71
N THR A 5 -6.56 23.55 15.00
CA THR A 5 -6.53 24.25 16.29
C THR A 5 -7.64 25.30 16.48
N SER A 6 -8.70 25.27 15.67
CA SER A 6 -9.83 26.20 15.82
C SER A 6 -10.81 25.71 16.89
N TRP A 7 -11.37 26.63 17.67
CA TRP A 7 -12.32 26.38 18.77
C TRP A 7 -13.54 25.54 18.34
N LEU A 8 -13.97 25.69 17.07
CA LEU A 8 -15.01 24.89 16.43
C LEU A 8 -14.74 23.38 16.47
N CYS A 9 -13.48 22.95 16.51
CA CYS A 9 -13.15 21.54 16.49
C CYS A 9 -13.41 20.82 17.83
N ASN A 10 -13.46 21.56 18.95
CA ASN A 10 -13.73 20.99 20.27
C ASN A 10 -15.22 20.69 20.51
N SER A 11 -16.12 21.42 19.85
CA SER A 11 -17.57 21.20 19.94
C SER A 11 -18.08 20.09 19.00
N LEU A 12 -17.22 19.54 18.14
CA LEU A 12 -17.61 18.49 17.20
C LEU A 12 -17.84 17.14 17.89
N SER A 13 -18.93 16.47 17.48
CA SER A 13 -19.15 15.05 17.76
C SER A 13 -18.07 14.17 17.11
N PHE A 14 -17.93 12.92 17.55
CA PHE A 14 -16.98 11.97 16.92
C PHE A 14 -17.18 11.82 15.41
N GLY A 15 -18.44 11.79 14.95
CA GLY A 15 -18.77 11.75 13.53
C GLY A 15 -18.31 13.01 12.78
N GLY A 16 -18.48 14.19 13.39
CA GLY A 16 -18.00 15.45 12.82
C GLY A 16 -16.47 15.51 12.71
N ARG A 17 -15.75 15.05 13.75
CA ARG A 17 -14.28 14.97 13.73
C ARG A 17 -13.78 14.00 12.66
N LEU A 18 -14.42 12.83 12.54
CA LEU A 18 -14.12 11.84 11.50
C LEU A 18 -14.31 12.43 10.09
N GLN A 19 -15.39 13.19 9.88
CA GLN A 19 -15.65 13.85 8.61
C GLN A 19 -14.56 14.87 8.27
N LEU A 20 -14.15 15.69 9.24
CA LEU A 20 -13.09 16.69 9.05
C LEU A 20 -11.73 16.04 8.73
N ILE A 21 -11.38 14.95 9.43
CA ILE A 21 -10.17 14.16 9.14
C ILE A 21 -10.22 13.67 7.68
N SER A 22 -11.36 13.12 7.27
CA SER A 22 -11.53 12.49 5.96
C SER A 22 -11.49 13.51 4.81
N SER A 23 -12.02 14.72 4.99
CA SER A 23 -12.05 15.74 3.95
C SER A 23 -10.77 16.58 3.87
N THR A 24 -10.23 17.04 5.01
CA THR A 24 -9.15 18.04 5.05
C THR A 24 -7.77 17.48 5.33
N LEU A 25 -7.65 16.54 6.28
CA LEU A 25 -6.34 15.99 6.64
C LEU A 25 -5.89 14.95 5.63
N PHE A 26 -6.83 14.13 5.14
CA PHE A 26 -6.50 13.11 4.17
C PHE A 26 -6.00 13.71 2.85
N SER A 27 -6.64 14.76 2.34
CA SER A 27 -6.20 15.45 1.11
C SER A 27 -4.80 16.06 1.25
N LEU A 28 -4.52 16.74 2.36
CA LEU A 28 -3.20 17.28 2.65
C LEU A 28 -2.15 16.17 2.74
N GLN A 29 -2.48 15.08 3.42
CA GLN A 29 -1.58 13.95 3.56
C GLN A 29 -1.28 13.27 2.23
N VAL A 30 -2.29 13.09 1.35
CA VAL A 30 -2.12 12.53 0.02
C VAL A 30 -1.10 13.35 -0.78
N PHE A 31 -1.28 14.67 -0.81
CA PHE A 31 -0.39 15.59 -1.52
C PHE A 31 1.07 15.45 -1.06
N TRP A 32 1.32 15.46 0.25
CA TRP A 32 2.70 15.36 0.71
C TRP A 32 3.28 13.95 0.58
N CYS A 33 2.45 12.90 0.68
CA CYS A 33 2.90 11.53 0.49
C CYS A 33 3.28 11.21 -0.95
N SER A 34 2.68 11.88 -1.94
CA SER A 34 3.09 11.76 -3.34
C SER A 34 4.40 12.49 -3.60
N THR A 35 4.70 13.59 -2.91
CA THR A 35 5.94 14.35 -3.15
C THR A 35 7.13 13.80 -2.36
N PHE A 36 6.90 13.33 -1.12
CA PHE A 36 7.99 12.94 -0.21
C PHE A 36 7.84 11.51 0.33
N ILE A 37 8.99 10.86 0.48
CA ILE A 37 9.13 9.65 1.29
C ILE A 37 9.14 10.07 2.75
N PHE A 38 8.06 9.79 3.49
CA PHE A 38 7.98 10.18 4.89
C PHE A 38 8.75 9.21 5.78
N PRO A 39 9.64 9.72 6.67
CA PRO A 39 10.22 8.90 7.72
C PRO A 39 9.13 8.31 8.62
N VAL A 40 9.37 7.09 9.11
CA VAL A 40 8.42 6.38 9.97
C VAL A 40 8.08 7.17 11.24
N ALA A 41 9.03 7.93 11.78
CA ALA A 41 8.83 8.79 12.94
C ALA A 41 7.79 9.90 12.67
N VAL A 42 7.89 10.58 11.52
CA VAL A 42 6.94 11.62 11.11
C VAL A 42 5.55 11.02 10.91
N ILE A 43 5.46 9.85 10.26
CA ILE A 43 4.20 9.14 10.09
C ILE A 43 3.55 8.84 11.45
N LYS A 44 4.32 8.33 12.42
CA LYS A 44 3.83 8.06 13.78
C LYS A 44 3.35 9.33 14.49
N GLN A 45 4.05 10.45 14.33
CA GLN A 45 3.62 11.73 14.89
C GLN A 45 2.30 12.19 14.26
N CYS A 46 2.18 12.15 12.93
CA CYS A 46 0.94 12.48 12.24
C CYS A 46 -0.22 11.57 12.66
N GLU A 47 -0.02 10.24 12.71
CA GLU A 47 -1.03 9.29 13.21
C GLU A 47 -1.41 9.58 14.66
N GLY A 48 -0.44 9.95 15.51
CA GLY A 48 -0.68 10.36 16.89
C GLY A 48 -1.61 11.56 17.00
N ILE A 49 -1.38 12.58 16.18
CA ILE A 49 -2.18 13.82 16.16
C ILE A 49 -3.59 13.55 15.64
N ILE A 50 -3.73 12.80 14.54
CA ILE A 50 -5.06 12.43 13.99
C ILE A 50 -5.83 11.57 15.00
N ARG A 51 -5.15 10.62 15.66
CA ARG A 51 -5.74 9.76 16.69
C ARG A 51 -6.18 10.56 17.90
N SER A 52 -5.35 11.48 18.39
CA SER A 52 -5.69 12.34 19.52
C SER A 52 -6.90 13.20 19.18
N PHE A 53 -6.87 13.82 17.99
CA PHE A 53 -7.97 14.63 17.49
C PHE A 53 -9.30 13.86 17.43
N LEU A 54 -9.28 12.65 16.85
CA LEU A 54 -10.47 11.82 16.75
C LEU A 54 -11.09 11.54 18.14
N TRP A 55 -10.28 11.15 19.12
CA TRP A 55 -10.78 10.67 20.41
C TRP A 55 -10.98 11.74 21.47
N PHE A 56 -10.10 12.74 21.50
CA PHE A 56 -10.01 13.72 22.59
C PHE A 56 -10.23 15.15 22.12
N GLY A 57 -10.19 15.42 20.81
CA GLY A 57 -10.32 16.77 20.27
C GLY A 57 -8.98 17.50 20.32
N LEU A 58 -9.00 18.80 20.60
CA LEU A 58 -7.78 19.58 20.77
C LEU A 58 -7.27 19.52 22.20
N GLY A 59 -6.13 18.88 22.36
CA GLY A 59 -5.38 18.76 23.61
C GLY A 59 -4.34 17.67 23.45
N ASP A 60 -3.12 17.90 23.96
CA ASP A 60 -2.08 16.87 23.98
C ASP A 60 -2.40 15.87 25.09
N VAL A 61 -3.34 14.97 24.80
CA VAL A 61 -3.81 14.00 25.77
C VAL A 61 -3.13 12.67 25.47
N ARG A 62 -2.14 12.30 26.29
CA ARG A 62 -1.53 10.95 26.31
C ARG A 62 -2.51 9.92 26.87
N LYS A 63 -3.67 9.74 26.25
CA LYS A 63 -4.67 8.73 26.60
C LYS A 63 -4.85 7.74 25.45
N ALA A 64 -5.11 6.49 25.80
CA ALA A 64 -5.46 5.47 24.81
C ALA A 64 -6.87 5.72 24.28
N GLY A 65 -7.02 5.70 22.95
CA GLY A 65 -8.32 5.78 22.28
C GLY A 65 -9.21 4.57 22.58
N LYS A 66 -10.51 4.68 22.28
CA LYS A 66 -11.48 3.60 22.56
C LYS A 66 -11.28 2.35 21.69
N VAL A 67 -10.73 2.52 20.48
CA VAL A 67 -10.47 1.44 19.52
C VAL A 67 -9.04 1.56 19.01
N ALA A 68 -8.39 0.42 18.78
CA ALA A 68 -7.03 0.36 18.24
C ALA A 68 -6.95 1.02 16.85
N TRP A 69 -5.87 1.78 16.60
CA TRP A 69 -5.69 2.54 15.34
C TRP A 69 -5.71 1.63 14.10
N ASN A 70 -5.10 0.45 14.18
CA ASN A 70 -5.12 -0.52 13.08
C ASN A 70 -6.53 -1.01 12.73
N LYS A 71 -7.46 -1.09 13.70
CA LYS A 71 -8.87 -1.44 13.44
C LYS A 71 -9.62 -0.26 12.82
N ILE A 72 -9.35 0.96 13.28
CA ILE A 72 -9.92 2.19 12.71
C ILE A 72 -9.57 2.34 11.24
N CYS A 73 -8.33 2.02 10.87
CA CYS A 73 -7.83 2.19 9.51
C CYS A 73 -8.33 1.16 8.49
N ARG A 74 -9.12 0.17 8.92
CA ARG A 74 -9.73 -0.81 8.01
C ARG A 74 -10.80 -0.17 7.14
N LEU A 75 -11.14 -0.84 6.04
CA LEU A 75 -12.28 -0.42 5.23
C LEU A 75 -13.58 -0.49 6.04
N LYS A 76 -14.57 0.34 5.69
CA LYS A 76 -15.88 0.31 6.35
C LYS A 76 -16.55 -1.07 6.29
N ALA A 77 -16.41 -1.76 5.16
CA ALA A 77 -16.87 -3.13 4.95
C ALA A 77 -16.17 -4.17 5.86
N GLU A 78 -14.95 -3.88 6.30
CA GLU A 78 -14.13 -4.70 7.19
C GLU A 78 -14.28 -4.27 8.66
N GLY A 79 -15.24 -3.39 8.94
CA GLY A 79 -15.54 -2.88 10.27
C GLY A 79 -14.66 -1.72 10.74
N GLY A 80 -13.90 -1.08 9.87
CA GLY A 80 -13.17 0.15 10.19
C GLY A 80 -13.97 1.43 9.98
N LEU A 81 -13.31 2.59 10.12
CA LEU A 81 -13.88 3.90 9.84
C LEU A 81 -13.57 4.38 8.40
N GLY A 82 -12.74 3.64 7.65
CA GLY A 82 -12.34 4.01 6.29
C GLY A 82 -11.23 5.06 6.22
N ILE A 83 -10.56 5.37 7.34
CA ILE A 83 -9.36 6.20 7.33
C ILE A 83 -8.21 5.37 6.79
N LYS A 84 -7.55 5.78 5.70
CA LYS A 84 -6.43 4.99 5.18
C LYS A 84 -5.23 5.08 6.12
N ASN A 85 -4.59 3.94 6.37
CA ASN A 85 -3.36 3.90 7.16
C ASN A 85 -2.26 4.73 6.47
N LEU A 86 -1.64 5.67 7.20
CA LEU A 86 -0.68 6.61 6.64
C LEU A 86 0.56 5.91 6.09
N ARG A 87 1.04 4.88 6.80
CA ARG A 87 2.23 4.12 6.40
C ARG A 87 1.97 3.37 5.09
N THR A 88 0.86 2.65 4.99
CA THR A 88 0.52 1.90 3.77
C THR A 88 0.25 2.84 2.61
N TRP A 89 -0.43 3.97 2.87
CA TRP A 89 -0.67 5.00 1.86
C TRP A 89 0.61 5.67 1.37
N ASN A 90 1.54 6.01 2.26
CA ASN A 90 2.83 6.56 1.88
C ASN A 90 3.63 5.57 1.04
N LYS A 91 3.65 4.28 1.40
CA LYS A 91 4.26 3.24 0.55
C LYS A 91 3.65 3.22 -0.84
N ALA A 92 2.33 3.19 -0.94
CA ALA A 92 1.61 3.20 -2.21
C ALA A 92 1.95 4.45 -3.03
N ALA A 93 1.79 5.66 -2.48
CA ALA A 93 2.11 6.90 -3.18
C ALA A 93 3.56 6.94 -3.70
N ASN A 94 4.51 6.41 -2.91
CA ASN A 94 5.89 6.37 -3.34
C ASN A 94 6.16 5.35 -4.46
N LEU A 95 5.34 4.31 -4.63
CA LEU A 95 5.50 3.36 -5.74
C LEU A 95 5.37 4.04 -7.10
N GLU A 96 4.65 5.15 -7.19
CA GLU A 96 4.47 5.93 -8.42
C GLU A 96 5.80 6.40 -9.01
N HIS A 97 6.70 6.92 -8.17
CA HIS A 97 8.05 7.31 -8.60
C HIS A 97 8.82 6.15 -9.21
N ARG A 98 8.65 4.93 -8.68
CA ARG A 98 9.36 3.75 -9.19
C ARG A 98 8.73 3.24 -10.47
N TRP A 99 7.40 3.29 -10.53
CA TRP A 99 6.65 3.03 -11.74
C TRP A 99 7.10 3.96 -12.87
N ASP A 100 7.25 5.24 -12.60
CA ASP A 100 7.73 6.25 -13.55
C ASP A 100 9.17 5.93 -14.05
N ILE A 101 10.06 5.43 -13.18
CA ILE A 101 11.40 4.96 -13.58
C ILE A 101 11.29 3.75 -14.52
N VAL A 102 10.48 2.75 -14.15
CA VAL A 102 10.33 1.51 -14.93
C VAL A 102 9.69 1.76 -16.29
N GLN A 103 8.67 2.63 -16.36
CA GLN A 103 8.06 3.06 -17.63
C GLN A 103 8.93 4.01 -18.45
N ARG A 104 10.12 4.41 -17.96
CA ARG A 104 10.99 5.42 -18.58
C ARG A 104 10.22 6.69 -18.93
N LYS A 105 9.33 7.14 -18.03
CA LYS A 105 8.50 8.31 -18.24
C LYS A 105 9.36 9.52 -18.58
N ASN A 106 8.99 10.25 -19.63
CA ASN A 106 9.71 11.43 -20.07
C ASN A 106 9.59 12.56 -19.02
N SER A 107 10.54 12.61 -18.10
CA SER A 107 10.64 13.62 -17.06
C SER A 107 12.10 13.85 -16.71
N VAL A 108 12.41 15.08 -16.30
CA VAL A 108 13.77 15.46 -15.87
C VAL A 108 14.26 14.58 -14.73
N TRP A 109 13.38 14.26 -13.77
CA TRP A 109 13.72 13.42 -12.63
C TRP A 109 14.06 11.97 -13.03
N VAL A 110 13.28 11.35 -13.92
CA VAL A 110 13.58 10.00 -14.43
C VAL A 110 14.88 10.01 -15.25
N SER A 111 15.07 11.00 -16.13
CA SER A 111 16.29 11.15 -16.91
C SER A 111 17.54 11.26 -16.02
N TRP A 112 17.47 12.11 -14.98
CA TRP A 112 18.53 12.24 -13.99
C TRP A 112 18.80 10.93 -13.24
N CYS A 113 17.76 10.17 -12.88
CA CYS A 113 17.93 8.85 -12.24
C CYS A 113 18.72 7.89 -13.14
N TYR A 114 18.45 7.86 -14.44
CA TYR A 114 19.18 7.00 -15.38
C TYR A 114 20.63 7.45 -15.56
N GLN A 115 20.88 8.76 -15.69
CA GLN A 115 22.22 9.30 -15.93
C GLN A 115 23.12 9.25 -14.69
N VAL A 116 22.60 9.57 -13.50
CA VAL A 116 23.42 9.78 -12.30
C VAL A 116 23.37 8.59 -11.35
N LEU A 117 22.21 7.98 -11.15
CA LEU A 117 22.01 6.94 -10.12
C LEU A 117 22.16 5.52 -10.68
N LEU A 118 21.55 5.23 -11.83
CA LEU A 118 21.56 3.89 -12.42
C LEU A 118 22.77 3.64 -13.32
N LYS A 119 23.24 4.65 -14.07
CA LYS A 119 24.44 4.56 -14.94
C LYS A 119 24.45 3.32 -15.84
N GLY A 120 23.30 3.02 -16.45
CA GLY A 120 23.12 1.86 -17.34
C GLY A 120 22.79 0.53 -16.65
N ILE A 121 22.73 0.50 -15.32
CA ILE A 121 22.27 -0.68 -14.57
C ILE A 121 20.74 -0.72 -14.54
N ASN A 122 20.16 -1.91 -14.70
CA ASN A 122 18.71 -2.11 -14.60
C ASN A 122 18.20 -1.77 -13.17
N PHE A 123 17.10 -1.02 -13.09
CA PHE A 123 16.52 -0.57 -11.82
C PHE A 123 16.12 -1.70 -10.87
N LEU A 124 15.63 -2.83 -11.40
CA LEU A 124 15.23 -3.98 -10.59
C LEU A 124 16.45 -4.79 -10.09
N ALA A 125 17.59 -4.68 -10.76
CA ALA A 125 18.81 -5.43 -10.42
C ALA A 125 19.85 -4.64 -9.60
N VAL A 126 19.75 -3.32 -9.55
CA VAL A 126 20.74 -2.46 -8.88
C VAL A 126 20.88 -2.80 -7.39
N GLN A 127 22.10 -2.95 -6.87
CA GLN A 127 22.29 -3.30 -5.46
C GLN A 127 22.20 -2.07 -4.55
N VAL A 128 21.70 -2.27 -3.34
CA VAL A 128 21.68 -1.21 -2.32
C VAL A 128 23.06 -1.11 -1.68
N THR A 129 23.80 -0.06 -1.97
CA THR A 129 25.13 0.17 -1.38
C THR A 129 25.08 1.10 -0.16
N SER A 130 26.14 1.12 0.64
CA SER A 130 26.30 2.03 1.77
C SER A 130 26.36 3.50 1.33
N GLN A 131 26.92 3.76 0.15
CA GLN A 131 27.10 5.09 -0.45
C GLN A 131 25.80 5.69 -1.01
N CYS A 132 24.72 4.91 -1.16
CA CYS A 132 23.44 5.44 -1.62
C CYS A 132 22.87 6.46 -0.62
N SER A 133 22.32 7.56 -1.13
CA SER A 133 21.55 8.50 -0.32
C SER A 133 20.38 7.80 0.37
N TRP A 134 19.96 8.32 1.52
CA TRP A 134 18.86 7.74 2.29
C TRP A 134 17.56 7.64 1.45
N GLN A 135 17.27 8.66 0.65
CA GLN A 135 16.11 8.68 -0.24
C GLN A 135 16.22 7.58 -1.30
N TRP A 136 17.37 7.47 -1.98
CA TRP A 136 17.55 6.45 -3.01
C TRP A 136 17.48 5.03 -2.45
N ARG A 137 18.09 4.80 -1.28
CA ARG A 137 17.94 3.53 -0.55
C ARG A 137 16.48 3.18 -0.30
N LYS A 138 15.65 4.16 0.09
CA LYS A 138 14.21 3.96 0.28
C LYS A 138 13.49 3.69 -1.04
N VAL A 139 13.88 4.34 -2.13
CA VAL A 139 13.41 4.01 -3.49
C VAL A 139 13.70 2.54 -3.80
N LEU A 140 14.94 2.08 -3.64
CA LEU A 140 15.29 0.69 -3.95
C LEU A 140 14.58 -0.35 -3.05
N GLN A 141 14.35 -0.06 -1.77
CA GLN A 141 13.74 -1.01 -0.81
C GLN A 141 12.32 -1.50 -1.14
N LEU A 142 11.53 -0.78 -1.95
CA LEU A 142 10.19 -1.21 -2.35
C LEU A 142 10.13 -1.80 -3.78
N ARG A 143 11.28 -2.03 -4.42
CA ARG A 143 11.33 -2.62 -5.78
C ARG A 143 10.69 -4.01 -5.86
N GLU A 144 10.80 -4.82 -4.80
CA GLU A 144 10.25 -6.18 -4.79
C GLU A 144 8.72 -6.16 -4.82
N VAL A 145 8.14 -5.18 -4.12
CA VAL A 145 6.68 -4.96 -4.14
C VAL A 145 6.23 -4.51 -5.52
N LEU A 146 7.02 -3.62 -6.15
CA LEU A 146 6.77 -3.18 -7.52
C LEU A 146 6.85 -4.36 -8.49
N ALA A 147 7.94 -5.13 -8.48
CA ALA A 147 8.21 -6.22 -9.41
C ALA A 147 7.08 -7.25 -9.46
N ARG A 148 6.48 -7.60 -8.31
CA ARG A 148 5.31 -8.49 -8.24
C ARG A 148 4.05 -7.96 -8.91
N SER A 149 3.98 -6.64 -9.10
CA SER A 149 2.84 -5.95 -9.70
C SER A 149 3.12 -5.54 -11.16
N LEU A 150 4.30 -5.83 -11.71
CA LEU A 150 4.61 -5.51 -13.10
C LEU A 150 4.16 -6.65 -14.00
N VAL A 151 3.42 -6.33 -15.06
CA VAL A 151 3.05 -7.27 -16.11
C VAL A 151 3.62 -6.75 -17.42
N PHE A 152 4.57 -7.49 -17.98
CA PHE A 152 5.28 -7.14 -19.20
C PHE A 152 4.55 -7.71 -20.42
N GLU A 153 4.28 -6.85 -21.40
CA GLU A 153 3.83 -7.25 -22.73
C GLU A 153 4.99 -7.01 -23.70
N VAL A 154 5.68 -8.10 -24.06
CA VAL A 154 6.83 -8.06 -24.97
C VAL A 154 6.35 -7.82 -26.40
N ARG A 155 7.00 -6.88 -27.08
CA ARG A 155 6.72 -6.51 -28.46
C ARG A 155 8.03 -6.41 -29.25
N ASP A 156 8.61 -5.23 -29.38
CA ASP A 156 9.92 -5.01 -30.01
C ASP A 156 11.10 -5.44 -29.13
N GLY A 157 10.90 -5.54 -27.81
CA GLY A 157 11.89 -6.01 -26.85
C GLY A 157 13.07 -5.06 -26.65
N LEU A 158 13.05 -3.85 -27.23
CA LEU A 158 14.17 -2.90 -27.21
C LEU A 158 14.34 -2.22 -25.85
N ASN A 159 13.24 -2.02 -25.12
CA ASN A 159 13.25 -1.32 -23.85
C ASN A 159 13.36 -2.26 -22.64
N LEU A 160 13.29 -3.57 -22.88
CA LEU A 160 13.32 -4.61 -21.86
C LEU A 160 14.69 -5.27 -21.79
N SER A 161 15.24 -5.32 -20.60
CA SER A 161 16.44 -6.11 -20.31
C SER A 161 16.10 -7.59 -20.34
N PHE A 162 16.84 -8.34 -21.15
CA PHE A 162 16.70 -9.78 -21.24
C PHE A 162 16.91 -10.47 -19.89
N TRP A 163 17.93 -10.03 -19.16
CA TRP A 163 18.39 -10.69 -17.93
C TRP A 163 17.61 -10.33 -16.68
N PHE A 164 17.25 -9.06 -16.54
CA PHE A 164 16.86 -8.48 -15.24
C PHE A 164 15.38 -8.16 -15.13
N ASP A 165 14.69 -7.87 -16.24
CA ASP A 165 13.27 -7.56 -16.20
C ASP A 165 12.44 -8.85 -16.06
N PRO A 166 11.35 -8.85 -15.28
CA PRO A 166 10.56 -10.05 -15.01
C PRO A 166 9.55 -10.35 -16.11
N TRP A 167 10.02 -10.39 -17.37
CA TRP A 167 9.18 -10.62 -18.55
C TRP A 167 8.87 -12.12 -18.77
N LEU A 168 9.65 -13.03 -18.17
CA LEU A 168 9.41 -14.47 -18.23
C LEU A 168 8.42 -14.90 -17.13
N HIS A 169 7.12 -14.81 -17.42
CA HIS A 169 6.04 -15.18 -16.50
C HIS A 169 6.14 -14.50 -15.12
N GLY A 170 6.54 -13.22 -15.10
CA GLY A 170 6.69 -12.45 -13.86
C GLY A 170 7.99 -12.73 -13.10
N ARG A 171 8.96 -13.43 -13.70
CA ARG A 171 10.31 -13.64 -13.15
C ARG A 171 11.37 -13.21 -14.16
N SER A 172 12.51 -12.76 -13.66
CA SER A 172 13.66 -12.47 -14.52
C SER A 172 14.38 -13.77 -14.88
N VAL A 173 15.03 -13.80 -16.05
CA VAL A 173 15.85 -14.95 -16.47
C VAL A 173 16.90 -15.26 -15.40
N MET A 174 17.52 -14.21 -14.84
CA MET A 174 18.50 -14.32 -13.76
C MET A 174 17.94 -14.97 -12.49
N SER A 175 16.71 -14.63 -12.11
CA SER A 175 16.07 -15.21 -10.92
C SER A 175 15.65 -16.67 -11.13
N ARG A 176 15.40 -17.11 -12.37
CA ARG A 176 14.91 -18.46 -12.65
C ARG A 176 16.06 -19.46 -12.82
N LEU A 177 17.08 -19.09 -13.59
CA LEU A 177 18.16 -20.02 -13.98
C LEU A 177 19.50 -19.68 -13.30
N GLY A 178 19.56 -18.57 -12.57
CA GLY A 178 20.75 -18.15 -11.84
C GLY A 178 21.83 -17.52 -12.71
N PHE A 179 22.95 -17.19 -12.08
CA PHE A 179 24.04 -16.43 -12.71
C PHE A 179 24.84 -17.20 -13.76
N ARG A 180 24.77 -18.54 -13.77
CA ARG A 180 25.59 -19.38 -14.68
C ARG A 180 25.17 -19.22 -16.15
N VAL A 181 23.88 -19.07 -16.42
CA VAL A 181 23.33 -18.87 -17.78
C VAL A 181 23.95 -17.67 -18.49
N ARG A 182 24.38 -16.66 -17.72
CA ARG A 182 25.08 -15.48 -18.24
C ARG A 182 26.37 -15.84 -18.98
N TYR A 183 27.12 -16.82 -18.50
CA TYR A 183 28.39 -17.21 -19.12
C TYR A 183 28.19 -18.18 -20.28
N HIS A 184 27.21 -19.08 -20.16
CA HIS A 184 26.96 -20.10 -21.18
C HIS A 184 26.27 -19.52 -22.43
N SER A 185 25.34 -18.58 -22.27
CA SER A 185 24.54 -18.04 -23.39
C SER A 185 25.30 -17.26 -24.46
N GLY A 186 26.47 -16.68 -24.13
CA GLY A 186 27.23 -15.81 -25.02
C GLY A 186 26.62 -14.42 -25.28
N LEU A 187 25.53 -14.06 -24.60
CA LEU A 187 24.85 -12.77 -24.77
C LEU A 187 25.47 -11.66 -23.89
N PRO A 188 25.49 -10.40 -24.35
CA PRO A 188 26.06 -9.29 -23.59
C PRO A 188 25.25 -8.95 -22.32
N TRP A 189 25.89 -8.24 -21.38
CA TRP A 189 25.30 -7.89 -20.08
C TRP A 189 24.13 -6.90 -20.17
N ASN A 190 24.14 -6.07 -21.19
CA ASN A 190 23.10 -5.10 -21.52
C ASN A 190 22.15 -5.62 -22.63
N ALA A 191 22.17 -6.94 -22.90
CA ALA A 191 21.27 -7.55 -23.87
C ALA A 191 19.81 -7.22 -23.55
N THR A 192 19.10 -6.81 -24.59
CA THR A 192 17.66 -6.56 -24.56
C THR A 192 16.91 -7.79 -25.08
N VAL A 193 15.61 -7.85 -24.84
CA VAL A 193 14.77 -8.96 -25.34
C VAL A 193 14.73 -8.99 -26.86
N ALA A 194 15.00 -7.87 -27.53
CA ALA A 194 15.12 -7.77 -28.99
C ALA A 194 16.15 -8.74 -29.60
N VAL A 195 17.16 -9.18 -28.84
CA VAL A 195 18.18 -10.13 -29.36
C VAL A 195 17.57 -11.49 -29.72
N VAL A 196 16.45 -11.85 -29.10
CA VAL A 196 15.76 -13.13 -29.34
C VAL A 196 14.46 -12.94 -30.12
N ILE A 197 14.31 -11.80 -30.81
CA ILE A 197 13.14 -11.47 -31.62
C ILE A 197 13.60 -11.09 -33.03
N SER A 198 13.15 -11.82 -34.05
CA SER A 198 13.36 -11.47 -35.45
C SER A 198 12.06 -11.54 -36.23
N ASN A 199 11.79 -10.53 -37.06
CA ASN A 199 10.57 -10.42 -37.88
C ASN A 199 9.23 -10.63 -37.13
N GLY A 200 9.16 -10.22 -35.86
CA GLY A 200 7.96 -10.38 -35.03
C GLY A 200 7.73 -11.80 -34.50
N ALA A 201 8.72 -12.68 -34.63
CA ALA A 201 8.73 -14.03 -34.08
C ALA A 201 9.90 -14.21 -33.11
N TRP A 202 9.78 -15.19 -32.23
CA TRP A 202 10.85 -15.60 -31.33
C TRP A 202 11.95 -16.32 -32.12
N ASP A 203 13.16 -15.81 -32.05
CA ASP A 203 14.33 -16.35 -32.74
C ASP A 203 15.45 -16.57 -31.73
N TRP A 204 15.48 -17.80 -31.21
CA TRP A 204 16.35 -18.17 -30.10
C TRP A 204 17.65 -18.77 -30.61
N PRO A 205 18.81 -18.28 -30.16
CA PRO A 205 20.06 -19.00 -30.40
C PRO A 205 20.00 -20.34 -29.65
N MET A 206 20.00 -21.44 -30.40
CA MET A 206 19.89 -22.81 -29.86
C MET A 206 21.24 -23.38 -29.39
N ASN A 207 22.20 -22.51 -29.12
CA ASN A 207 23.59 -22.85 -28.76
C ASN A 207 23.72 -23.43 -27.35
N THR A 208 22.76 -23.19 -26.45
CA THR A 208 22.78 -23.75 -25.09
C THR A 208 21.46 -24.37 -24.67
N THR A 209 21.56 -25.37 -23.80
CA THR A 209 20.39 -26.07 -23.21
C THR A 209 19.50 -25.13 -22.41
N GLU A 210 20.07 -24.10 -21.76
CA GLU A 210 19.30 -23.14 -20.98
C GLU A 210 18.47 -22.21 -21.85
N LEU A 211 18.99 -21.80 -23.02
CA LEU A 211 18.22 -21.00 -23.97
C LEU A 211 17.10 -21.82 -24.62
N GLN A 212 17.32 -23.12 -24.84
CA GLN A 212 16.26 -24.05 -25.28
C GLN A 212 15.15 -24.18 -24.21
N GLU A 213 15.50 -24.27 -22.93
CA GLU A 213 14.50 -24.29 -21.85
C GLU A 213 13.67 -22.99 -21.83
N ILE A 214 14.33 -21.82 -21.94
CA ILE A 214 13.62 -20.54 -22.00
C ILE A 214 12.71 -20.49 -23.23
N SER A 215 13.20 -20.94 -24.39
CA SER A 215 12.43 -20.98 -25.63
C SER A 215 11.12 -21.76 -25.43
N GLY A 216 11.16 -22.95 -24.81
CA GLY A 216 9.97 -23.74 -24.49
C GLY A 216 8.98 -23.03 -23.56
N LEU A 217 9.48 -22.27 -22.57
CA LEU A 217 8.64 -21.51 -21.64
C LEU A 217 7.95 -20.30 -22.30
N VAL A 218 8.61 -19.71 -23.30
CA VAL A 218 8.21 -18.47 -23.96
C VAL A 218 7.22 -18.71 -25.10
N GLN A 219 7.03 -19.94 -25.58
CA GLN A 219 6.03 -20.27 -26.63
C GLN A 219 4.61 -19.79 -26.31
N SER A 220 4.27 -19.70 -25.02
CA SER A 220 2.97 -19.19 -24.55
C SER A 220 2.83 -17.66 -24.61
N ILE A 221 3.93 -16.92 -24.75
CA ILE A 221 3.98 -15.46 -24.77
C ILE A 221 3.81 -14.99 -26.22
N LYS A 222 2.62 -14.41 -26.50
CA LYS A 222 2.34 -13.79 -27.80
C LYS A 222 3.02 -12.43 -27.90
N LEU A 223 3.86 -12.26 -28.92
CA LEU A 223 4.45 -10.97 -29.27
C LEU A 223 3.38 -10.04 -29.83
N GLY A 224 3.34 -8.80 -29.35
CA GLY A 224 2.50 -7.75 -29.93
C GLY A 224 3.24 -6.90 -30.95
N GLN A 225 2.54 -5.96 -31.59
CA GLN A 225 3.13 -4.98 -32.50
C GLN A 225 3.47 -3.66 -31.78
N GLY A 226 4.53 -2.99 -32.22
CA GLY A 226 4.97 -1.69 -31.70
C GLY A 226 5.94 -1.80 -30.51
N SER A 227 6.02 -0.75 -29.70
CA SER A 227 6.95 -0.72 -28.55
C SER A 227 6.40 -1.43 -27.32
N ASP A 228 7.29 -2.09 -26.57
CA ASP A 228 7.01 -2.79 -25.31
C ASP A 228 6.09 -2.00 -24.36
N ILE A 229 5.15 -2.70 -23.72
CA ILE A 229 4.23 -2.09 -22.74
C ILE A 229 4.35 -2.79 -21.37
N ILE A 230 4.37 -1.98 -20.32
CA ILE A 230 4.34 -2.44 -18.93
C ILE A 230 3.00 -2.05 -18.32
N HIS A 231 2.28 -3.05 -17.83
CA HIS A 231 0.98 -2.93 -17.18
C HIS A 231 1.07 -3.12 -15.66
N TRP A 232 0.10 -2.59 -14.94
CA TRP A 232 0.00 -2.71 -13.49
C TRP A 232 -0.95 -3.86 -13.09
N ALA A 233 -0.43 -4.87 -12.41
CA ALA A 233 -1.10 -6.06 -11.86
C ALA A 233 -1.79 -6.99 -12.89
N SER A 234 -2.36 -6.44 -13.96
CA SER A 234 -3.04 -7.16 -15.03
C SER A 234 -2.93 -6.40 -16.35
N LYS A 235 -2.95 -7.12 -17.47
CA LYS A 235 -2.88 -6.53 -18.82
C LYS A 235 -3.97 -5.47 -19.03
N GLY A 236 -3.58 -4.29 -19.54
CA GLY A 236 -4.47 -3.16 -19.83
C GLY A 236 -4.72 -2.20 -18.66
N GLN A 237 -4.25 -2.52 -17.44
CA GLN A 237 -4.39 -1.62 -16.30
C GLN A 237 -3.17 -0.71 -16.15
N SER A 238 -3.43 0.58 -15.92
CA SER A 238 -2.38 1.56 -15.60
C SER A 238 -2.19 1.69 -14.09
N TYR A 239 -1.03 2.24 -13.71
CA TYR A 239 -0.78 2.54 -12.31
C TYR A 239 -1.75 3.61 -11.80
N SER A 240 -2.33 3.35 -10.63
CA SER A 240 -2.94 4.39 -9.81
C SER A 240 -2.55 4.16 -8.35
N CYS A 241 -2.39 5.25 -7.58
CA CYS A 241 -2.08 5.14 -6.16
C CYS A 241 -3.15 4.32 -5.38
N LYS A 242 -4.41 4.35 -5.83
CA LYS A 242 -5.48 3.48 -5.29
C LYS A 242 -5.24 2.00 -5.59
N ALA A 243 -4.91 1.66 -6.84
CA ALA A 243 -4.60 0.27 -7.22
C ALA A 243 -3.35 -0.24 -6.49
N ALA A 244 -2.31 0.59 -6.38
CA ALA A 244 -1.11 0.26 -5.61
C ALA A 244 -1.42 0.04 -4.12
N TRP A 245 -2.27 0.90 -3.53
CA TRP A 245 -2.70 0.72 -2.16
C TRP A 245 -3.47 -0.59 -1.97
N ASN A 246 -4.38 -0.93 -2.88
CA ASN A 246 -5.11 -2.21 -2.83
C ASN A 246 -4.18 -3.42 -2.91
N ALA A 247 -3.10 -3.35 -3.69
CA ALA A 247 -2.13 -4.43 -3.82
C ALA A 247 -1.26 -4.64 -2.56
N ILE A 248 -0.98 -3.57 -1.80
CA ILE A 248 -0.14 -3.63 -0.59
C ILE A 248 -0.98 -3.81 0.68
N HIS A 249 -2.24 -3.40 0.65
CA HIS A 249 -3.13 -3.43 1.81
C HIS A 249 -3.50 -4.87 2.18
N CYS A 250 -3.31 -5.23 3.45
CA CYS A 250 -3.81 -6.49 3.99
C CYS A 250 -5.33 -6.40 4.17
N SER A 251 -6.09 -6.99 3.25
CA SER A 251 -7.54 -7.08 3.37
C SER A 251 -7.93 -7.96 4.56
N HIS A 252 -9.06 -7.63 5.17
CA HIS A 252 -9.64 -8.33 6.32
C HIS A 252 -11.01 -8.89 5.96
N PRO A 253 -11.50 -9.92 6.66
CA PRO A 253 -12.84 -10.45 6.40
C PRO A 253 -13.89 -9.35 6.59
N LYS A 254 -14.86 -9.32 5.66
CA LYS A 254 -16.00 -8.40 5.74
C LYS A 254 -16.84 -8.75 6.96
N VAL A 255 -17.33 -7.73 7.66
CA VAL A 255 -18.19 -7.91 8.83
C VAL A 255 -19.66 -7.80 8.42
N SER A 256 -20.50 -8.69 8.94
CA SER A 256 -21.94 -8.76 8.59
C SER A 256 -22.70 -7.47 8.96
N TRP A 257 -22.29 -6.82 10.05
CA TRP A 257 -22.93 -5.59 10.54
C TRP A 257 -22.50 -4.32 9.79
N ALA A 258 -21.56 -4.39 8.83
CA ALA A 258 -21.04 -3.19 8.17
C ALA A 258 -22.14 -2.34 7.51
N ASN A 259 -23.08 -3.01 6.82
CA ASN A 259 -24.18 -2.35 6.12
C ASN A 259 -25.22 -1.77 7.09
N MET A 260 -25.36 -2.33 8.30
CA MET A 260 -26.22 -1.78 9.35
C MET A 260 -25.67 -0.46 9.90
N VAL A 261 -24.35 -0.33 9.97
CA VAL A 261 -23.68 0.88 10.47
C VAL A 261 -23.57 1.96 9.38
N TRP A 262 -23.24 1.55 8.15
CA TRP A 262 -22.85 2.43 7.05
C TRP A 262 -23.84 2.40 5.87
N PHE A 263 -25.13 2.60 6.14
CA PHE A 263 -26.17 2.66 5.11
C PHE A 263 -26.25 4.04 4.43
N PRO A 264 -26.83 4.14 3.22
CA PRO A 264 -27.06 5.43 2.55
C PRO A 264 -27.82 6.42 3.43
N ASN A 265 -27.43 7.69 3.44
CA ASN A 265 -28.04 8.76 4.26
C ASN A 265 -27.98 8.53 5.79
N CYS A 266 -27.10 7.65 6.27
CA CYS A 266 -26.90 7.49 7.70
C CYS A 266 -26.37 8.78 8.37
N ILE A 267 -26.93 9.12 9.52
CA ILE A 267 -26.48 10.28 10.30
C ILE A 267 -25.11 9.94 10.93
N PRO A 268 -24.01 10.64 10.57
CA PRO A 268 -22.66 10.22 10.96
C PRO A 268 -22.44 10.07 12.47
N LYS A 269 -23.12 10.91 13.27
CA LYS A 269 -23.12 10.83 14.73
C LYS A 269 -23.63 9.47 15.20
N HIS A 270 -24.82 9.06 14.75
CA HIS A 270 -25.45 7.80 15.17
C HIS A 270 -24.69 6.58 14.65
N SER A 271 -24.26 6.57 13.38
CA SER A 271 -23.41 5.50 12.84
C SER A 271 -22.13 5.31 13.63
N PHE A 272 -21.49 6.39 14.09
CA PHE A 272 -20.29 6.27 14.93
C PHE A 272 -20.59 5.60 16.28
N TYR A 273 -21.73 5.90 16.92
CA TYR A 273 -22.13 5.25 18.17
C TYR A 273 -22.47 3.77 17.97
N ILE A 274 -23.16 3.42 16.88
CA ILE A 274 -23.45 2.01 16.56
C ILE A 274 -22.13 1.27 16.28
N TRP A 275 -21.23 1.86 15.50
CA TRP A 275 -19.90 1.31 15.23
C TRP A 275 -19.11 1.03 16.53
N LEU A 276 -19.12 1.97 17.49
CA LEU A 276 -18.52 1.75 18.80
C LEU A 276 -19.18 0.60 19.56
N SER A 277 -20.49 0.40 19.40
CA SER A 277 -21.24 -0.70 20.02
C SER A 277 -20.81 -2.04 19.43
N CYS A 278 -20.72 -2.14 18.09
CA CYS A 278 -20.25 -3.35 17.39
C CYS A 278 -18.81 -3.75 17.78
N HIS A 279 -17.97 -2.78 18.17
CA HIS A 279 -16.61 -3.04 18.65
C HIS A 279 -16.52 -3.25 20.17
N TYR A 280 -17.64 -3.22 20.89
CA TYR A 280 -17.68 -3.15 22.34
C TYR A 280 -16.66 -2.11 22.83
N ALA A 281 -16.77 -0.87 22.37
CA ALA A 281 -15.79 0.19 22.63
C ALA A 281 -16.34 1.30 23.54
N HIS A 282 -17.62 1.21 23.93
CA HIS A 282 -18.19 2.08 24.95
C HIS A 282 -17.57 1.83 26.33
N ARG A 283 -17.49 2.89 27.13
CA ARG A 283 -17.15 2.82 28.56
C ARG A 283 -18.42 2.53 29.34
N THR A 284 -18.89 1.29 29.25
CA THR A 284 -20.03 0.82 30.04
C THR A 284 -19.64 0.71 31.51
N MET A 285 -20.63 0.78 32.40
CA MET A 285 -20.45 0.59 33.85
C MET A 285 -19.67 -0.70 34.14
N ASP A 286 -19.98 -1.81 33.47
CA ASP A 286 -19.28 -3.10 33.65
C ASP A 286 -17.78 -3.00 33.40
N LYS A 287 -17.36 -2.23 32.39
CA LYS A 287 -15.93 -2.05 32.10
C LYS A 287 -15.26 -1.12 33.07
N LEU A 288 -15.96 -0.06 33.48
CA LEU A 288 -15.42 0.87 34.47
C LEU A 288 -15.23 0.18 35.82
N GLN A 289 -16.14 -0.70 36.21
CA GLN A 289 -15.99 -1.55 37.39
C GLN A 289 -14.81 -2.52 37.23
N ARG A 290 -14.69 -3.23 36.10
CA ARG A 290 -13.53 -4.09 35.82
C ARG A 290 -12.19 -3.34 35.83
N PHE A 291 -12.19 -2.06 35.47
CA PHE A 291 -11.01 -1.20 35.53
C PHE A 291 -10.78 -0.56 36.90
N GLY A 292 -11.61 -0.86 37.91
CA GLY A 292 -11.51 -0.31 39.27
C GLY A 292 -11.87 1.17 39.37
N VAL A 293 -12.54 1.73 38.38
CA VAL A 293 -12.93 3.16 38.37
C VAL A 293 -14.23 3.39 39.15
N VAL A 294 -15.10 2.38 39.22
CA VAL A 294 -16.41 2.45 39.89
C VAL A 294 -16.61 1.20 40.75
N GLY A 295 -17.20 1.34 41.94
CA GLY A 295 -17.42 0.23 42.88
C GLY A 295 -18.53 -0.75 42.50
N SER A 296 -19.58 -0.29 41.81
CA SER A 296 -20.68 -1.14 41.32
C SER A 296 -21.03 -0.83 39.87
N ASN A 297 -21.54 -1.83 39.16
CA ASN A 297 -22.12 -1.69 37.83
C ASN A 297 -23.66 -1.60 37.86
N TRP A 298 -24.25 -1.33 39.03
CA TRP A 298 -25.70 -1.39 39.21
C TRP A 298 -26.37 -0.28 38.39
N CYS A 299 -27.27 -0.69 37.51
CA CYS A 299 -28.11 0.25 36.78
C CYS A 299 -29.13 0.85 37.75
N ILE A 300 -29.22 2.18 37.84
CA ILE A 300 -30.24 2.89 38.64
C ILE A 300 -31.67 2.48 38.24
N PHE A 301 -31.86 2.01 37.02
CA PHE A 301 -33.14 1.50 36.50
C PHE A 301 -33.33 -0.02 36.67
N GLY A 302 -32.42 -0.72 37.37
CA GLY A 302 -32.52 -2.16 37.64
C GLY A 302 -32.22 -3.09 36.46
N CYS A 303 -31.76 -2.56 35.32
CA CYS A 303 -31.48 -3.36 34.14
C CYS A 303 -30.18 -4.18 34.30
N GLY A 304 -30.24 -5.50 34.08
CA GLY A 304 -29.06 -6.37 34.06
C GLY A 304 -28.81 -7.18 35.34
N MET A 305 -29.80 -7.31 36.23
CA MET A 305 -29.72 -8.32 37.30
C MET A 305 -29.58 -9.70 36.65
N MET A 306 -28.40 -10.32 36.75
CA MET A 306 -28.34 -11.76 36.63
C MET A 306 -29.16 -12.31 37.80
N LYS A 307 -30.21 -13.07 37.50
CA LYS A 307 -30.91 -13.86 38.51
C LYS A 307 -29.84 -14.66 39.24
N HIS A 308 -29.62 -14.37 40.51
CA HIS A 308 -28.94 -15.30 41.39
C HIS A 308 -29.81 -16.56 41.38
N ASP A 309 -29.31 -17.63 40.75
CA ASP A 309 -29.90 -18.95 40.91
C ASP A 309 -29.92 -19.26 42.41
N GLY A 310 -31.12 -19.56 42.89
CA GLY A 310 -31.38 -19.89 44.27
C GLY A 310 -30.53 -21.06 44.73
N ARG A 311 -29.77 -20.81 45.79
CA ARG A 311 -29.43 -21.82 46.80
C ARG A 311 -29.46 -21.16 48.17
N ALA A 312 -30.60 -21.28 48.83
CA ALA A 312 -30.74 -21.72 50.21
C ALA A 312 -32.14 -22.31 50.34
#